data_AF-A0A2K9NTZ7-F1
#
_entry.id   AF-A0A2K9NTZ7-F1
#
_cell.length_a   1.000
_cell.length_b   1.000
_cell.length_c   1.000
_cell.angle_alpha   90.00
_cell.angle_beta   90.00
_cell.angle_gamma   90.00
#
_symmetry.space_group_name_H-M   'P 1'
#
loop_
_entity.id
_entity.type
_entity.pdbx_description
1 polymer ?
#
loop_
_entity_poly.entity_id
_entity_poly.type
_entity_poly.pdbx_seq_one_letter_code
_entity_poly.pdbx_strand_id
1 'polypeptide(L)'
;MKYFTLSLLLLSSLAFAGDRNTAYNQVCKPMSFDSDRTKCTNTIRPFSYFNDDALQMCASFNFDSKKIECLGYIGDKMYEFFEIDTCRNMVFDSERMNCLKNSGSPNRQTCLPKTEVINQLRAAQYEIRSGQIGTADKRLEYVIGRFSNPNCQ
;
A
#
# COMPACT_ATOMS: atom_id res chain seq x y z
N MET A 1 -1.01 -44.51 -24.05
CA MET A 1 -0.33 -43.21 -24.19
C MET A 1 -0.78 -42.31 -23.05
N LYS A 2 0.15 -41.93 -22.16
CA LYS A 2 -0.08 -41.06 -21.00
C LYS A 2 0.82 -39.83 -21.15
N TYR A 3 0.27 -38.64 -21.36
CA TYR A 3 0.98 -37.36 -21.21
C TYR A 3 -0.06 -36.35 -20.68
N PHE A 4 -0.13 -36.16 -19.37
CA PHE A 4 0.54 -35.09 -18.60
C PHE A 4 0.06 -33.69 -18.99
N THR A 5 -1.12 -33.31 -18.49
CA THR A 5 -1.62 -31.94 -18.50
C THR A 5 -0.82 -31.11 -17.51
N LEU A 6 0.12 -30.33 -18.02
CA LEU A 6 0.90 -29.36 -17.27
C LEU A 6 0.02 -28.13 -16.99
N SER A 7 -0.73 -28.13 -15.88
CA SER A 7 -1.44 -26.94 -15.40
C SER A 7 -0.43 -25.98 -14.77
N LEU A 8 0.01 -25.01 -15.56
CA LEU A 8 0.81 -23.88 -15.12
C LEU A 8 -0.10 -22.93 -14.32
N LEU A 9 -0.21 -23.18 -13.01
CA LEU A 9 -0.81 -22.23 -12.07
C LEU A 9 0.12 -21.02 -11.95
N LEU A 10 -0.11 -20.01 -12.78
CA LEU A 10 0.37 -18.65 -12.57
C LEU A 10 -0.34 -18.09 -11.33
N LEU A 11 0.17 -18.46 -10.15
CA LEU A 11 -0.11 -17.76 -8.90
C LEU A 11 0.60 -16.41 -8.98
N SER A 12 -0.03 -15.46 -9.66
CA SER A 12 0.32 -14.05 -9.56
C SER A 12 0.17 -13.66 -8.09
N SER A 13 1.31 -13.48 -7.42
CA SER A 13 1.41 -12.98 -6.05
C SER A 13 0.80 -11.58 -5.98
N LEU A 14 -0.46 -11.53 -5.56
CA LEU A 14 -1.11 -10.29 -5.15
C LEU A 14 -0.35 -9.79 -3.92
N ALA A 15 0.49 -8.77 -4.11
CA ALA A 15 1.06 -8.03 -3.00
C ALA A 15 -0.10 -7.32 -2.30
N PHE A 16 -0.53 -7.85 -1.16
CA PHE A 16 -1.50 -7.18 -0.31
C PHE A 16 -0.83 -5.96 0.29
N ALA A 17 -1.47 -4.81 0.18
CA ALA A 17 -1.06 -3.62 0.91
C ALA A 17 -1.73 -3.63 2.28
N GLY A 18 -0.96 -3.34 3.32
CA GLY A 18 -1.47 -3.13 4.66
C GLY A 18 -2.25 -1.82 4.75
N ASP A 19 -3.51 -1.93 5.17
CA ASP A 19 -4.31 -0.76 5.56
C ASP A 19 -3.95 -0.30 6.98
N ARG A 20 -4.61 0.76 7.45
CA ARG A 20 -4.46 1.25 8.83
C ARG A 20 -4.78 0.17 9.88
N ASN A 21 -5.70 -0.76 9.61
CA ASN A 21 -6.02 -1.84 10.55
C ASN A 21 -4.85 -2.82 10.67
N THR A 22 -4.16 -3.07 9.57
CA THR A 22 -2.95 -3.89 9.52
C THR A 22 -1.85 -3.26 10.38
N ALA A 23 -1.58 -1.97 10.21
CA ALA A 23 -0.64 -1.22 11.06
C ALA A 23 -1.02 -1.27 12.54
N TYR A 24 -2.31 -1.08 12.86
CA TYR A 24 -2.81 -1.17 14.23
C TYR A 24 -2.58 -2.58 14.82
N ASN A 25 -2.98 -3.63 14.11
CA ASN A 25 -2.92 -5.00 14.61
C ASN A 25 -1.48 -5.50 14.79
N GLN A 26 -0.58 -5.16 13.87
CA GLN A 26 0.80 -5.63 13.91
C GLN A 26 1.68 -4.83 14.88
N VAL A 27 1.46 -3.52 15.00
CA VAL A 27 2.39 -2.63 15.73
C VAL A 27 1.75 -2.00 16.97
N CYS A 28 0.56 -1.40 16.84
CA CYS A 28 -0.04 -0.68 17.97
C CYS A 28 -0.62 -1.64 19.03
N LYS A 29 -1.42 -2.62 18.62
CA LYS A 29 -2.13 -3.54 19.50
C LYS A 29 -1.20 -4.29 20.48
N PRO A 30 -0.01 -4.75 20.09
CA PRO A 30 0.92 -5.44 21.00
C PRO A 30 1.63 -4.54 22.03
N MET A 31 1.49 -3.21 21.99
CA MET A 31 2.19 -2.32 22.93
C MET A 31 1.67 -2.49 24.36
N SER A 32 2.57 -2.36 25.33
CA SER A 32 2.27 -2.69 26.74
C SER A 32 1.35 -1.66 27.40
N PHE A 33 1.53 -0.38 27.09
CA PHE A 33 0.83 0.71 27.76
C PHE A 33 -0.28 1.31 26.88
N ASP A 34 -1.41 1.61 27.52
CA ASP A 34 -2.58 2.23 26.89
C ASP A 34 -2.25 3.62 26.30
N SER A 35 -1.36 4.36 26.96
CA SER A 35 -0.86 5.65 26.48
C SER A 35 -0.11 5.51 25.15
N ASP A 36 0.74 4.49 25.02
CA ASP A 36 1.49 4.23 23.80
C ASP A 36 0.57 3.71 22.69
N ARG A 37 -0.39 2.84 23.01
CA ARG A 37 -1.41 2.41 22.03
C ARG A 37 -2.24 3.58 21.51
N THR A 38 -2.64 4.49 22.39
CA THR A 38 -3.38 5.70 22.02
C THR A 38 -2.53 6.60 21.13
N LYS A 39 -1.28 6.83 21.50
CA LYS A 39 -0.32 7.61 20.72
C LYS A 39 -0.08 6.98 19.34
N CYS A 40 0.15 5.67 19.29
CA CYS A 40 0.32 4.90 18.06
C CYS A 40 -0.89 5.03 17.13
N THR A 41 -2.09 4.85 17.67
CA THR A 41 -3.35 4.98 16.93
C THR A 41 -3.50 6.38 16.33
N ASN A 42 -3.15 7.41 17.09
CA ASN A 42 -3.17 8.80 16.60
C ASN A 42 -2.11 9.03 15.51
N THR A 43 -0.93 8.42 15.63
CA THR A 43 0.14 8.50 14.64
C THR A 43 -0.24 7.85 13.31
N ILE A 44 -0.94 6.71 13.31
CA ILE A 44 -1.33 6.03 12.05
C ILE A 44 -2.61 6.59 11.42
N ARG A 45 -3.40 7.36 12.17
CA ARG A 45 -4.69 7.91 11.72
C ARG A 45 -4.63 8.72 10.40
N PRO A 46 -3.63 9.58 10.14
CA PRO A 46 -3.62 10.42 8.95
C PRO A 46 -3.21 9.67 7.68
N PHE A 47 -2.66 8.46 7.79
CA PHE A 47 -2.18 7.68 6.66
C PHE A 47 -3.25 6.68 6.21
N SER A 48 -3.31 6.46 4.91
CA SER A 48 -4.24 5.51 4.27
C SER A 48 -3.57 4.20 3.88
N TYR A 49 -2.25 4.22 3.70
CA TYR A 49 -1.47 3.12 3.20
C TYR A 49 -0.24 2.85 4.07
N PHE A 50 0.07 1.56 4.26
CA PHE A 50 1.32 1.08 4.82
C PHE A 50 1.87 -0.10 4.00
N ASN A 51 3.16 -0.08 3.73
CA ASN A 51 3.83 -1.24 3.13
C ASN A 51 4.07 -2.33 4.20
N ASP A 52 3.70 -3.58 3.89
CA ASP A 52 3.73 -4.69 4.86
C ASP A 52 5.14 -5.04 5.35
N ASP A 53 6.13 -5.05 4.45
CA ASP A 53 7.52 -5.29 4.81
C ASP A 53 8.07 -4.19 5.73
N ALA A 54 7.73 -2.93 5.44
CA ALA A 54 8.08 -1.79 6.28
C ALA A 54 7.38 -1.87 7.65
N LEU A 55 6.13 -2.30 7.71
CA LEU A 55 5.41 -2.54 8.97
C LEU A 55 6.09 -3.61 9.81
N GLN A 56 6.49 -4.73 9.20
CA GLN A 56 7.21 -5.78 9.88
C GLN A 56 8.55 -5.28 10.44
N MET A 57 9.26 -4.41 9.71
CA MET A 57 10.44 -3.75 10.24
C MET A 57 10.12 -2.85 11.43
N CYS A 58 9.07 -2.02 11.36
CA CYS A 58 8.65 -1.20 12.50
C CYS A 58 8.30 -2.07 13.72
N ALA A 59 7.60 -3.19 13.52
CA ALA A 59 7.23 -4.12 14.59
C ALA A 59 8.46 -4.75 15.28
N SER A 60 9.57 -4.91 14.55
CA SER A 60 10.81 -5.51 15.06
C SER A 60 11.62 -4.63 16.01
N PHE A 61 11.30 -3.34 16.16
CA PHE A 61 12.03 -2.46 17.09
C PHE A 61 11.71 -2.80 18.55
N ASN A 62 12.72 -2.72 19.41
CA ASN A 62 12.58 -3.11 20.82
C ASN A 62 11.72 -2.13 21.65
N PHE A 63 11.73 -0.84 21.30
CA PHE A 63 11.06 0.20 22.08
C PHE A 63 9.80 0.70 21.38
N ASP A 64 8.68 0.75 22.09
CA ASP A 64 7.39 1.22 21.55
C ASP A 64 7.48 2.65 20.99
N SER A 65 8.30 3.52 21.60
CA SER A 65 8.57 4.86 21.06
C SER A 65 9.17 4.84 19.64
N LYS A 66 10.12 3.94 19.37
CA LYS A 66 10.72 3.75 18.04
C LYS A 66 9.73 3.14 17.06
N LYS A 67 8.88 2.21 17.51
CA LYS A 67 7.81 1.64 16.66
C LYS A 67 6.86 2.75 16.20
N ILE A 68 6.42 3.62 17.11
CA ILE A 68 5.54 4.76 16.80
C ILE A 68 6.24 5.73 15.84
N GLU A 69 7.51 6.07 16.09
CA GLU A 69 8.27 6.95 15.21
C GLU A 69 8.43 6.37 13.80
N CYS A 70 8.75 5.07 13.71
CA CYS A 70 8.85 4.34 12.44
C CYS A 70 7.54 4.41 11.63
N LEU A 71 6.39 4.18 12.27
CA LEU A 71 5.08 4.29 11.62
C LEU A 71 4.84 5.67 10.99
N GLY A 72 5.29 6.73 11.66
CA GLY A 72 5.22 8.10 11.12
C GLY A 72 6.11 8.33 9.90
N TYR A 73 7.19 7.56 9.74
CA TYR A 73 8.09 7.66 8.58
C TYR A 73 7.64 6.85 7.37
N ILE A 74 6.95 5.72 7.60
CA ILE A 74 6.57 4.80 6.53
C ILE A 74 5.13 5.02 6.02
N GLY A 75 4.33 5.82 6.73
CA GLY A 75 2.96 6.14 6.35
C GLY A 75 2.87 6.75 4.96
N ASP A 76 1.95 6.22 4.14
CA ASP A 76 1.75 6.60 2.74
C ASP A 76 3.04 6.57 1.89
N LYS A 77 3.99 5.67 2.20
CA LYS A 77 5.15 5.39 1.35
C LYS A 77 5.14 3.98 0.80
N MET A 78 5.46 3.87 -0.49
CA MET A 78 5.79 2.59 -1.12
C MET A 78 7.29 2.35 -1.05
N TYR A 79 7.66 1.08 -0.93
CA TYR A 79 9.05 0.65 -0.95
C TYR A 79 9.23 -0.45 -1.96
N GLU A 80 10.28 -0.35 -2.75
CA GLU A 80 10.77 -1.46 -3.55
C GLU A 80 11.44 -2.49 -2.63
N PHE A 81 11.44 -3.76 -3.06
CA PHE A 81 12.01 -4.85 -2.27
C PHE A 81 13.46 -4.59 -1.85
N PHE A 82 14.30 -4.07 -2.77
CA PHE A 82 15.71 -3.81 -2.48
C PHE A 82 15.91 -2.68 -1.47
N GLU A 83 14.99 -1.72 -1.37
CA GLU A 83 15.07 -0.62 -0.40
C GLU A 83 14.85 -1.17 1.02
N ILE A 84 13.80 -1.97 1.20
CA ILE A 84 13.52 -2.65 2.47
C ILE A 84 14.69 -3.56 2.84
N ASP A 85 15.17 -4.39 1.92
CA ASP A 85 16.25 -5.33 2.20
C ASP A 85 17.53 -4.60 2.64
N THR A 86 17.88 -3.52 1.94
CA THR A 86 19.00 -2.65 2.32
C THR A 86 18.82 -2.10 3.74
N CYS A 87 17.64 -1.55 4.07
CA CYS A 87 17.37 -1.04 5.40
C CYS A 87 17.35 -2.14 6.47
N ARG A 88 16.89 -3.34 6.13
CA ARG A 88 16.78 -4.49 7.04
C ARG A 88 18.15 -5.01 7.46
N ASN A 89 19.13 -4.97 6.56
CA ASN A 89 20.48 -5.47 6.78
C ASN A 89 21.40 -4.52 7.58
N MET A 90 20.89 -3.36 8.02
CA MET A 90 21.64 -2.46 8.90
C MET A 90 21.67 -2.99 10.35
N VAL A 91 22.81 -2.78 11.02
CA VAL A 91 23.07 -3.34 12.36
C VAL A 91 22.32 -2.58 13.44
N PHE A 92 22.30 -1.25 13.35
CA PHE A 92 21.72 -0.41 14.40
C PHE A 92 20.30 0.05 14.06
N ASP A 93 19.40 -0.01 15.04
CA ASP A 93 18.02 0.47 14.89
C ASP A 93 17.94 1.91 14.34
N SER A 94 18.85 2.78 14.78
CA SER A 94 18.90 4.17 14.32
C SER A 94 19.21 4.27 12.84
N GLU A 95 20.09 3.42 12.32
CA GLU A 95 20.41 3.35 10.89
C GLU A 95 19.22 2.80 10.11
N ARG A 96 18.61 1.70 10.58
CA ARG A 96 17.40 1.10 10.00
C ARG A 96 16.27 2.13 9.89
N MET A 97 16.01 2.88 10.96
CA MET A 97 15.00 3.95 10.98
C MET A 97 15.34 5.08 10.01
N ASN A 98 16.60 5.54 10.02
CA ASN A 98 17.02 6.62 9.14
C ASN A 98 16.97 6.18 7.66
N CYS A 99 17.25 4.92 7.38
CA CYS A 99 17.10 4.32 6.06
C CYS A 99 15.64 4.32 5.62
N LEU A 100 14.70 3.79 6.42
CA LEU A 100 13.26 3.82 6.09
C LEU A 100 12.74 5.24 5.92
N LYS A 101 13.18 6.18 6.76
CA LYS A 101 12.82 7.58 6.66
C LYS A 101 13.24 8.22 5.35
N ASN A 102 14.43 7.89 4.84
CA ASN A 102 15.00 8.49 3.64
C ASN A 102 14.77 7.67 2.36
N SER A 103 14.31 6.43 2.49
CA SER A 103 13.96 5.54 1.38
C SER A 103 12.45 5.55 1.15
N GLY A 104 12.05 4.80 0.12
CA GLY A 104 10.68 4.72 -0.30
C GLY A 104 10.25 5.98 -1.03
N SER A 105 9.24 5.82 -1.86
CA SER A 105 8.62 6.93 -2.58
C SER A 105 7.26 7.22 -1.99
N PRO A 106 6.82 8.50 -1.94
CA PRO A 106 5.44 8.80 -1.57
C PRO A 106 4.52 7.94 -2.41
N ASN A 107 3.52 7.35 -1.78
CA ASN A 107 2.47 6.62 -2.47
C ASN A 107 1.66 7.64 -3.27
N ARG A 108 2.15 7.97 -4.47
CA ARG A 108 1.48 8.83 -5.44
C ARG A 108 0.35 8.08 -6.16
N GLN A 109 -0.13 6.96 -5.61
CA GLN A 109 -1.33 6.30 -6.10
C GLN A 109 -2.53 7.20 -5.80
N THR A 110 -2.76 8.14 -6.71
CA THR A 110 -4.01 8.88 -6.82
C THR A 110 -5.10 7.88 -7.20
N CYS A 111 -5.71 7.26 -6.19
CA CYS A 111 -7.03 6.69 -6.38
C CYS A 111 -7.91 7.80 -6.95
N LEU A 112 -8.59 7.53 -8.06
CA LEU A 112 -9.48 8.51 -8.64
C LEU A 112 -10.59 8.79 -7.62
N PRO A 113 -10.84 10.06 -7.25
CA PRO A 113 -11.95 10.36 -6.37
C PRO A 113 -13.24 9.85 -7.03
N LYS A 114 -14.17 9.32 -6.21
CA LYS A 114 -15.42 8.72 -6.70
C LYS A 114 -16.16 9.62 -7.70
N THR A 115 -16.12 10.93 -7.50
CA THR A 115 -16.69 11.93 -8.42
C THR A 115 -16.03 11.89 -9.80
N GLU A 116 -14.70 11.80 -9.85
CA GLU A 116 -13.95 11.68 -11.11
C GLU A 116 -14.30 10.38 -11.82
N VAL A 117 -14.37 9.26 -11.09
CA VAL A 117 -14.79 7.96 -11.65
C VAL A 117 -16.17 8.06 -12.30
N ILE A 118 -17.15 8.63 -11.58
CA ILE A 118 -18.51 8.79 -12.07
C ILE A 118 -18.52 9.68 -13.32
N ASN A 119 -17.73 10.75 -13.33
CA ASN A 119 -17.63 11.65 -14.49
C ASN A 119 -17.03 10.93 -15.70
N GLN A 120 -15.97 10.14 -15.51
CA GLN A 120 -15.35 9.34 -16.56
C GLN A 120 -16.32 8.30 -17.13
N LEU A 121 -17.08 7.61 -16.28
CA LEU A 121 -18.09 6.64 -16.71
C LEU A 121 -19.26 7.29 -17.47
N ARG A 122 -19.74 8.45 -17.03
CA ARG A 122 -20.79 9.21 -17.73
C ARG A 122 -20.32 9.69 -19.10
N ALA A 123 -19.07 10.17 -19.20
CA ALA A 123 -18.48 10.57 -20.46
C ALA A 123 -18.34 9.39 -21.42
N ALA A 124 -17.83 8.25 -20.95
CA ALA A 124 -17.75 7.03 -21.75
C ALA A 124 -19.13 6.58 -22.25
N GLN A 125 -20.17 6.66 -21.40
CA GLN A 125 -21.54 6.32 -21.79
C GLN A 125 -22.06 7.24 -22.91
N TYR A 126 -21.74 8.53 -22.88
CA TYR A 126 -22.09 9.46 -23.95
C TYR A 126 -21.34 9.16 -25.25
N GLU A 127 -20.04 8.89 -25.17
CA GLU A 127 -19.18 8.53 -26.30
C GLU A 127 -19.66 7.24 -27.00
N ILE A 128 -20.15 6.26 -26.23
CA ILE A 128 -20.77 5.04 -26.79
C ILE A 128 -22.04 5.39 -27.58
N ARG A 129 -22.91 6.24 -27.02
CA ARG A 129 -24.18 6.64 -27.67
C ARG A 129 -23.96 7.45 -28.95
N SER A 130 -22.85 8.17 -29.05
CA SER A 130 -22.49 8.94 -30.24
C SER A 130 -21.67 8.15 -31.27
N GLY A 131 -21.43 6.86 -31.04
CA GLY A 131 -20.65 6.00 -31.94
C GLY A 131 -19.13 6.17 -31.84
N GLN A 132 -18.63 6.93 -30.84
CA GLN A 132 -17.21 7.17 -30.60
C GLN A 132 -16.58 6.06 -29.74
N ILE A 133 -16.72 4.80 -30.19
CA ILE A 133 -16.36 3.62 -29.38
C ILE A 133 -14.88 3.62 -28.97
N GLY A 134 -13.97 4.01 -29.86
CA GLY A 134 -12.53 4.04 -29.54
C GLY A 134 -12.14 5.08 -28.48
N THR A 135 -12.92 6.16 -28.31
CA THR A 135 -12.69 7.14 -27.24
C THR A 135 -13.22 6.60 -25.91
N ALA A 136 -14.42 6.02 -25.94
CA ALA A 136 -15.03 5.40 -24.77
C ALA A 136 -14.16 4.27 -24.20
N ASP A 137 -13.58 3.44 -25.08
CA ASP A 137 -12.72 2.34 -24.71
C ASP A 137 -11.49 2.81 -23.93
N LYS A 138 -10.74 3.79 -24.48
CA LYS A 138 -9.59 4.40 -23.78
C LYS A 138 -9.96 4.99 -22.42
N ARG A 139 -11.15 5.58 -22.32
CA ARG A 139 -11.64 6.18 -21.08
C ARG A 139 -11.97 5.10 -20.03
N LEU A 140 -12.57 3.99 -20.47
CA LEU A 140 -12.82 2.84 -19.61
C LEU A 140 -11.52 2.16 -19.18
N GLU A 141 -10.55 1.98 -20.08
CA GLU A 141 -9.21 1.48 -19.75
C GLU A 141 -8.52 2.35 -18.69
N TYR A 142 -8.63 3.68 -18.81
CA TYR A 142 -8.10 4.61 -17.81
C TYR A 142 -8.74 4.40 -16.42
N VAL A 143 -10.06 4.23 -16.36
CA VAL A 143 -10.77 3.96 -15.09
C VAL A 143 -10.41 2.58 -14.54
N ILE A 144 -10.42 1.54 -15.37
CA ILE A 144 -10.10 0.17 -14.99
C ILE A 144 -8.66 0.09 -14.47
N GLY A 145 -7.69 0.66 -15.18
CA GLY A 145 -6.29 0.67 -14.75
C GLY A 145 -6.07 1.33 -13.39
N ARG A 146 -6.97 2.25 -12.99
CA ARG A 146 -6.94 2.90 -11.66
C ARG A 146 -7.73 2.14 -10.59
N PHE A 147 -8.77 1.39 -10.95
CA PHE A 147 -9.58 0.54 -10.04
C PHE A 147 -9.01 -0.85 -9.81
N SER A 148 -8.31 -1.41 -10.79
CA SER A 148 -7.59 -2.68 -10.68
C SER A 148 -6.40 -2.57 -9.74
N ASN A 149 -6.09 -1.37 -9.26
CA ASN A 149 -5.18 -1.19 -8.13
C ASN A 149 -5.86 -1.73 -6.86
N PRO A 150 -5.35 -2.81 -6.24
CA PRO A 150 -5.93 -3.39 -5.02
C PRO A 150 -5.98 -2.40 -3.85
N ASN A 151 -5.25 -1.29 -3.94
CA ASN A 151 -5.19 -0.26 -2.92
C ASN A 151 -6.34 0.79 -3.03
N CYS A 152 -7.23 0.67 -4.03
CA CYS A 152 -8.38 1.57 -4.25
C CYS A 152 -9.76 0.89 -4.03
N GLN A 153 -9.79 -0.31 -3.45
CA GLN A 153 -11.00 -1.08 -3.10
C GLN A 153 -11.27 -1.03 -1.59
#